data_AF-A0A2A4TX00-F1
#
_entry.id   AF-A0A2A4TX00-F1
#
_cell.length_a   1.000
_cell.length_b   1.000
_cell.length_c   1.000
_cell.angle_alpha   90.00
_cell.angle_beta   90.00
_cell.angle_gamma   90.00
#
_symmetry.space_group_name_H-M   'P 1'
#
loop_
_entity.id
_entity.type
_entity.pdbx_description
1 polymer ?
#
loop_
_entity_poly.entity_id
_entity_poly.type
_entity_poly.pdbx_seq_one_letter_code
_entity_poly.pdbx_strand_id
1 'polypeptide(L)'
;MMKLANLSLATAAITLLSFNVQAAIPGTSARPAVYEVTVKKVELCQDSACNVAFTIGESDKAFDISSATAGADVGNYIDISNIPLYQTWSHVRVTISSTFSVGAIWTDGDGDACGTSNPTQASGHAAVYAGSVGGTATAADFVIPNVGFSGIAQSDYDTFNLTKANGAATATIIYPLTASYTCKGIMPRVEVQFDTSAGFGYVAGTAAGVGTACQAFPMPPTITITVTDP
;
A
#
# COMPACT_ATOMS: atom_id res chain seq x y z
N MET A 1 -56.85 38.86 4.35
CA MET A 1 -55.45 38.97 4.80
C MET A 1 -55.02 37.62 5.34
N MET A 2 -54.25 36.85 4.56
CA MET A 2 -53.69 35.58 5.03
C MET A 2 -52.25 35.53 4.53
N LYS A 3 -51.33 35.56 5.50
CA LYS A 3 -49.89 35.80 5.35
C LYS A 3 -49.26 34.49 4.86
N LEU A 4 -48.56 34.53 3.72
CA LEU A 4 -47.70 33.43 3.28
C LEU A 4 -46.56 33.28 4.28
N ALA A 5 -46.46 32.12 4.93
CA ALA A 5 -45.30 31.71 5.70
C ALA A 5 -44.52 30.68 4.88
N ASN A 6 -43.36 31.10 4.38
CA ASN A 6 -42.35 30.25 3.78
C ASN A 6 -41.87 29.23 4.80
N LEU A 7 -42.20 27.95 4.62
CA LEU A 7 -41.57 26.88 5.37
C LEU A 7 -40.37 26.39 4.55
N SER A 8 -39.20 26.90 4.93
CA SER A 8 -37.90 26.44 4.48
C SER A 8 -37.79 24.93 4.68
N LEU A 9 -37.71 24.17 3.59
CA LEU A 9 -37.18 22.80 3.61
C LEU A 9 -35.71 22.91 4.04
N ALA A 10 -35.46 22.73 5.33
CA ALA A 10 -34.12 22.44 5.81
C ALA A 10 -33.71 21.10 5.19
N THR A 11 -32.81 21.17 4.21
CA THR A 11 -32.14 20.00 3.64
C THR A 11 -31.33 19.38 4.78
N ALA A 12 -31.91 18.38 5.44
CA ALA A 12 -31.17 17.52 6.33
C ALA A 12 -30.15 16.78 5.46
N ALA A 13 -28.90 17.25 5.46
CA ALA A 13 -27.79 16.49 4.96
C ALA A 13 -27.71 15.22 5.81
N ILE A 14 -28.24 14.12 5.28
CA ILE A 14 -27.90 12.78 5.74
C ILE A 14 -26.41 12.62 5.39
N THR A 15 -25.55 13.00 6.32
CA THR A 15 -24.18 12.50 6.36
C THR A 15 -24.29 11.00 6.59
N LEU A 16 -24.32 10.25 5.49
CA LEU A 16 -23.89 8.86 5.51
C LEU A 16 -22.45 8.87 6.00
N LEU A 17 -22.27 8.60 7.29
CA LEU A 17 -21.01 8.12 7.82
C LEU A 17 -20.77 6.76 7.15
N SER A 18 -20.08 6.77 6.03
CA SER A 18 -19.40 5.58 5.51
C SER A 18 -18.27 5.27 6.50
N PHE A 19 -18.61 4.57 7.58
CA PHE A 19 -17.62 3.78 8.28
C PHE A 19 -17.27 2.61 7.35
N ASN A 20 -16.29 2.82 6.48
CA ASN A 20 -15.52 1.69 5.97
C ASN A 20 -14.76 1.17 7.18
N VAL A 21 -15.36 0.20 7.89
CA VAL A 21 -14.57 -0.67 8.76
C VAL A 21 -13.62 -1.37 7.81
N GLN A 22 -12.38 -0.91 7.80
CA GLN A 22 -11.30 -1.59 7.11
C GLN A 22 -11.18 -2.96 7.77
N ALA A 23 -11.67 -3.99 7.09
CA ALA A 23 -11.14 -5.32 7.33
C ALA A 23 -9.69 -5.26 6.85
N ALA A 24 -8.78 -4.93 7.76
CA ALA A 24 -7.40 -5.33 7.58
C ALA A 24 -7.40 -6.85 7.40
N ILE A 25 -6.46 -7.37 6.61
CA ILE A 25 -5.95 -8.73 6.80
C ILE A 25 -5.91 -8.96 8.32
N PRO A 26 -6.61 -9.97 8.88
CA PRO A 26 -7.01 -10.00 10.28
C PRO A 26 -5.87 -9.61 11.22
N GLY A 27 -5.95 -8.42 11.82
CA GLY A 27 -4.80 -7.86 12.52
C GLY A 27 -4.87 -6.38 12.87
N THR A 28 -3.87 -5.93 13.60
CA THR A 28 -3.57 -4.52 13.89
C THR A 28 -2.41 -4.06 13.01
N SER A 29 -2.33 -2.76 12.73
CA SER A 29 -1.21 -2.19 11.98
C SER A 29 -0.25 -1.42 12.89
N ALA A 30 1.00 -1.35 12.47
CA ALA A 30 2.05 -0.56 13.10
C ALA A 30 2.94 0.09 12.04
N ARG A 31 3.71 1.09 12.48
CA ARG A 31 4.74 1.72 11.66
C ARG A 31 6.03 0.89 11.74
N PRO A 32 6.54 0.39 10.61
CA PRO A 32 7.86 -0.23 10.55
C PRO A 32 8.98 0.82 10.69
N ALA A 33 10.12 0.41 11.26
CA ALA A 33 11.33 1.22 11.34
C ALA A 33 12.15 1.19 10.03
N VAL A 34 12.02 0.11 9.26
CA VAL A 34 12.57 -0.04 7.91
C VAL A 34 11.48 -0.61 7.03
N TYR A 35 11.27 -0.03 5.85
CA TYR A 35 10.32 -0.56 4.88
C TYR A 35 10.85 -0.41 3.46
N GLU A 36 11.53 -1.45 3.01
CA GLU A 36 12.12 -1.50 1.67
C GLU A 36 11.23 -2.30 0.72
N VAL A 37 10.90 -1.67 -0.40
CA VAL A 37 10.15 -2.27 -1.50
C VAL A 37 10.99 -2.29 -2.76
N THR A 38 11.03 -3.42 -3.46
CA THR A 38 11.59 -3.49 -4.80
C THR A 38 10.51 -3.17 -5.82
N VAL A 39 10.65 -2.04 -6.52
CA VAL A 39 9.82 -1.69 -7.68
C VAL A 39 10.47 -2.27 -8.92
N LYS A 40 9.65 -2.81 -9.81
CA LYS A 40 10.06 -3.42 -11.08
C LYS A 40 9.58 -2.63 -12.29
N LYS A 41 8.41 -2.00 -12.15
CA LYS A 41 7.78 -1.24 -13.23
C LYS A 41 6.87 -0.15 -12.67
N VAL A 42 6.83 1.00 -13.34
CA VAL A 42 5.90 2.11 -13.07
C VAL A 42 5.25 2.54 -14.38
N GLU A 43 3.94 2.67 -14.38
CA GLU A 43 3.14 3.01 -15.55
C GLU A 43 2.13 4.10 -15.23
N LEU A 44 2.00 5.09 -16.10
CA LEU A 44 0.86 6.02 -16.10
C LEU A 44 -0.35 5.31 -16.71
N CYS A 45 -1.53 5.53 -16.12
CA CYS A 45 -2.77 4.88 -16.51
C CYS A 45 -3.87 5.92 -16.77
N GLN A 46 -4.65 5.73 -17.83
CA GLN A 46 -5.77 6.64 -18.15
C GLN A 46 -7.00 6.41 -17.27
N ASP A 47 -7.12 5.23 -16.66
CA ASP A 47 -8.23 4.81 -15.81
C ASP A 47 -7.76 3.95 -14.63
N SER A 48 -8.67 3.65 -13.70
CA SER A 48 -8.40 2.89 -12.47
C SER A 48 -8.16 1.39 -12.70
N ALA A 49 -8.52 0.86 -13.87
CA ALA A 49 -8.20 -0.51 -14.28
C ALA A 49 -6.86 -0.60 -15.04
N CYS A 50 -6.31 0.56 -15.42
CA CYS A 50 -5.12 0.71 -16.23
C CYS A 50 -5.21 -0.04 -17.57
N ASN A 51 -6.34 0.10 -18.28
CA ASN A 51 -6.53 -0.52 -19.61
C ASN A 51 -5.61 0.10 -20.67
N VAL A 52 -5.36 1.40 -20.55
CA VAL A 52 -4.39 2.14 -21.35
C VAL A 52 -3.27 2.61 -20.44
N ALA A 53 -2.06 2.10 -20.70
CA ALA A 53 -0.88 2.32 -19.88
C ALA A 53 0.28 2.90 -20.70
N PHE A 54 1.11 3.72 -20.06
CA PHE A 54 2.40 4.18 -20.60
C PHE A 54 3.49 3.96 -19.56
N THR A 55 4.52 3.19 -19.92
CA THR A 55 5.62 2.86 -19.01
C THR A 55 6.55 4.04 -18.85
N ILE A 56 6.76 4.46 -17.59
CA ILE A 56 7.67 5.54 -17.22
C ILE A 56 8.85 5.04 -16.37
N GLY A 57 8.97 3.74 -16.11
CA GLY A 57 10.15 3.18 -15.46
C GLY A 57 10.07 1.66 -15.43
N GLU A 58 11.17 0.98 -15.75
CA GLU A 58 11.23 -0.48 -15.81
C GLU A 58 12.65 -0.95 -15.49
N SER A 59 12.90 -1.23 -14.21
CA SER A 59 14.12 -1.89 -13.72
C SER A 59 13.87 -2.42 -12.32
N ASP A 60 14.65 -3.40 -11.88
CA ASP A 60 14.60 -3.86 -10.49
C ASP A 60 15.37 -2.87 -9.61
N LYS A 61 14.64 -2.06 -8.82
CA LYS A 61 15.22 -1.08 -7.90
C LYS A 61 14.54 -1.14 -6.53
N ALA A 62 15.34 -1.28 -5.49
CA ALA A 62 14.89 -1.19 -4.10
C ALA A 62 14.76 0.27 -3.65
N PHE A 63 13.71 0.56 -2.88
CA PHE A 63 13.43 1.86 -2.28
C PHE A 63 13.10 1.65 -0.81
N ASP A 64 13.87 2.25 0.08
CA ASP A 64 13.48 2.40 1.49
C ASP A 64 12.49 3.56 1.60
N ILE A 65 11.20 3.23 1.59
CA ILE A 65 10.12 4.22 1.65
C ILE A 65 9.81 4.69 3.07
N SER A 66 10.52 4.18 4.07
CA SER A 66 10.52 4.75 5.42
C SER A 66 11.51 5.92 5.55
N SER A 67 12.37 6.13 4.56
CA SER A 67 13.35 7.22 4.52
C SER A 67 12.77 8.53 3.95
N ALA A 68 13.36 9.66 4.34
CA ALA A 68 13.01 10.98 3.79
C ALA A 68 13.44 11.18 2.33
N THR A 69 14.30 10.31 1.79
CA THR A 69 14.86 10.44 0.43
C THR A 69 14.10 9.65 -0.62
N ALA A 70 13.16 8.80 -0.21
CA ALA A 70 12.42 7.89 -1.10
C ALA A 70 11.81 8.59 -2.33
N GLY A 71 11.23 9.78 -2.15
CA GLY A 71 10.66 10.55 -3.26
C GLY A 71 11.69 11.00 -4.30
N ALA A 72 12.90 11.38 -3.87
CA ALA A 72 13.98 11.76 -4.78
C ALA A 72 14.53 10.55 -5.55
N ASP A 73 14.62 9.40 -4.88
CA ASP A 73 15.04 8.15 -5.53
C ASP A 73 14.06 7.72 -6.61
N VAL A 74 12.74 7.91 -6.39
CA VAL A 74 11.71 7.65 -7.40
C VAL A 74 11.88 8.57 -8.60
N GLY A 75 12.18 9.86 -8.37
CA GLY A 75 12.45 10.81 -9.45
C GLY A 75 13.60 10.39 -10.37
N ASN A 76 14.63 9.73 -9.82
CA ASN A 76 15.75 9.19 -10.60
C ASN A 76 15.43 7.86 -11.30
N TYR A 77 14.37 7.17 -10.89
CA TYR A 77 13.96 5.89 -11.46
C TYR A 77 13.06 6.04 -12.68
N ILE A 78 12.24 7.11 -12.72
CA ILE A 78 11.28 7.33 -13.79
C ILE A 78 11.85 8.18 -14.95
N ASP A 79 11.48 7.85 -16.17
CA ASP A 79 11.65 8.67 -17.37
C ASP A 79 10.30 9.17 -17.87
N ILE A 80 10.11 10.48 -17.76
CA ILE A 80 8.89 11.21 -18.12
C ILE A 80 9.07 12.02 -19.42
N SER A 81 10.20 11.87 -20.11
CA SER A 81 10.56 12.68 -21.29
C SER A 81 9.67 12.38 -22.51
N ASN A 82 9.10 11.17 -22.57
CA ASN A 82 8.36 10.67 -23.74
C ASN A 82 6.87 10.45 -23.46
N ILE A 83 6.32 11.07 -22.42
CA ILE A 83 4.89 10.95 -22.12
C ILE A 83 4.06 11.44 -23.33
N PRO A 84 3.12 10.63 -23.85
CA PRO A 84 2.28 11.00 -24.98
C PRO A 84 1.55 12.33 -24.76
N LEU A 85 1.69 13.23 -25.74
CA LEU A 85 1.07 14.56 -25.71
C LEU A 85 -0.44 14.46 -25.82
N TYR A 86 -1.12 15.36 -25.13
CA TYR A 86 -2.58 15.52 -25.12
C TYR A 86 -3.35 14.28 -24.65
N GLN A 87 -2.66 13.35 -23.97
CA GLN A 87 -3.27 12.26 -23.25
C GLN A 87 -3.45 12.63 -21.78
N THR A 88 -4.57 12.19 -21.19
CA THR A 88 -4.89 12.41 -19.78
C THR A 88 -4.64 11.15 -18.98
N TRP A 89 -3.81 11.28 -17.96
CA TRP A 89 -3.45 10.22 -17.02
C TRP A 89 -4.14 10.51 -15.68
N SER A 90 -4.74 9.51 -15.07
CA SER A 90 -5.48 9.66 -13.81
C SER A 90 -4.96 8.76 -12.70
N HIS A 91 -4.20 7.72 -13.05
CA HIS A 91 -3.67 6.74 -12.10
C HIS A 91 -2.22 6.38 -12.44
N VAL A 92 -1.56 5.73 -11.49
CA VAL A 92 -0.24 5.11 -11.64
C VAL A 92 -0.34 3.65 -11.22
N ARG A 93 0.07 2.73 -12.09
CA ARG A 93 0.25 1.32 -11.74
C ARG A 93 1.72 1.07 -11.42
N VAL A 94 1.96 0.44 -10.28
CA VAL A 94 3.29 0.04 -9.84
C VAL A 94 3.33 -1.48 -9.75
N THR A 95 4.30 -2.09 -10.42
CA THR A 95 4.64 -3.51 -10.25
C THR A 95 5.79 -3.62 -9.28
N ILE A 96 5.60 -4.39 -8.22
CA ILE A 96 6.55 -4.57 -7.13
C ILE A 96 6.88 -6.05 -6.93
N SER A 97 8.01 -6.32 -6.29
CA SER A 97 8.26 -7.63 -5.69
C SER A 97 7.16 -7.95 -4.67
N SER A 98 6.74 -9.21 -4.60
CA SER A 98 5.89 -9.69 -3.51
C SER A 98 6.65 -9.89 -2.20
N THR A 99 7.98 -9.69 -2.20
CA THR A 99 8.85 -9.71 -1.02
C THR A 99 9.30 -8.29 -0.70
N PHE A 100 9.22 -7.92 0.58
CA PHE A 100 9.63 -6.64 1.16
C PHE A 100 10.65 -6.88 2.24
N SER A 101 11.62 -5.98 2.39
CA SER A 101 12.50 -6.01 3.57
C SER A 101 11.90 -5.09 4.63
N VAL A 102 11.45 -5.67 5.75
CA VAL A 102 10.75 -4.94 6.81
C VAL A 102 11.42 -5.14 8.15
N GLY A 103 11.67 -4.04 8.85
CA GLY A 103 12.15 -4.02 10.23
C GLY A 103 11.08 -3.41 11.14
N ALA A 104 10.55 -4.17 12.09
CA ALA A 104 9.48 -3.70 12.98
C ALA A 104 9.53 -4.37 14.37
N ILE A 105 8.94 -3.69 15.35
CA ILE A 105 8.58 -4.25 16.66
C ILE A 105 7.10 -4.01 16.91
N TRP A 106 6.43 -4.94 17.59
CA TRP A 106 5.01 -4.84 17.93
C TRP A 106 4.71 -5.64 19.19
N THR A 107 3.49 -5.47 19.71
CA THR A 107 2.95 -6.29 20.79
C THR A 107 1.74 -7.02 20.25
N ASP A 108 1.75 -8.35 20.29
CA ASP A 108 0.63 -9.15 19.78
C ASP A 108 -0.52 -9.24 20.80
N GLY A 109 -1.54 -10.03 20.44
CA GLY A 109 -2.76 -10.18 21.26
C GLY A 109 -2.54 -10.81 22.63
N ASP A 110 -1.50 -11.61 22.78
CA ASP A 110 -1.15 -12.30 24.02
C ASP A 110 -0.24 -11.43 24.91
N GLY A 111 0.16 -10.25 24.41
CA GLY A 111 1.04 -9.31 25.11
C GLY A 111 2.52 -9.58 24.87
N ASP A 112 2.87 -10.47 23.94
CA ASP A 112 4.25 -10.77 23.62
C ASP A 112 4.91 -9.59 22.89
N ALA A 113 6.10 -9.20 23.36
CA ALA A 113 6.92 -8.19 22.69
C ALA A 113 7.62 -8.84 21.49
N CYS A 114 7.12 -8.59 20.29
CA CYS A 114 7.58 -9.20 19.06
C CYS A 114 8.53 -8.29 18.26
N GLY A 115 9.41 -8.90 17.47
CA GLY A 115 10.24 -8.20 16.51
C GLY A 115 10.57 -9.02 15.28
N THR A 116 10.97 -8.34 14.20
CA THR A 116 11.29 -8.95 12.90
C THR A 116 12.63 -9.69 12.87
N SER A 117 13.47 -9.55 13.89
CA SER A 117 14.73 -10.31 13.99
C SER A 117 14.48 -11.83 14.02
N ASN A 118 15.30 -12.59 13.28
CA ASN A 118 15.23 -14.06 13.19
C ASN A 118 13.84 -14.60 12.85
N PRO A 119 13.18 -14.10 11.78
CA PRO A 119 11.82 -14.55 11.49
C PRO A 119 11.84 -16.00 10.99
N THR A 120 10.81 -16.76 11.34
CA THR A 120 10.52 -18.04 10.69
C THR A 120 9.70 -17.77 9.44
N GLN A 121 10.30 -18.02 8.28
CA GLN A 121 9.69 -17.69 6.99
C GLN A 121 8.66 -18.73 6.55
N ALA A 122 7.52 -18.26 6.09
CA ALA A 122 6.54 -19.09 5.40
C ALA A 122 7.03 -19.43 3.99
N SER A 123 7.16 -20.71 3.65
CA SER A 123 7.49 -21.12 2.29
C SER A 123 6.33 -20.85 1.31
N GLY A 124 6.64 -20.43 0.08
CA GLY A 124 5.66 -20.38 -1.02
C GLY A 124 4.52 -19.37 -0.86
N HIS A 125 4.70 -18.30 -0.07
CA HIS A 125 3.65 -17.31 0.26
C HIS A 125 2.45 -17.94 0.99
N ALA A 126 2.60 -19.16 1.52
CA ALA A 126 1.50 -19.96 2.03
C ALA A 126 1.10 -19.63 3.47
N ALA A 127 1.78 -18.69 4.13
CA ALA A 127 1.43 -18.19 5.45
C ALA A 127 1.94 -16.77 5.70
N VAL A 128 1.43 -16.13 6.76
CA VAL A 128 2.04 -14.97 7.41
C VAL A 128 3.32 -15.39 8.12
N TYR A 129 4.25 -14.45 8.31
CA TYR A 129 5.54 -14.70 8.93
C TYR A 129 5.42 -14.74 10.44
N ALA A 130 6.22 -15.58 11.10
CA ALA A 130 6.38 -15.51 12.54
C ALA A 130 7.67 -14.76 12.88
N GLY A 131 7.55 -13.58 13.50
CA GLY A 131 8.66 -12.89 14.14
C GLY A 131 9.13 -13.61 15.41
N SER A 132 10.08 -13.00 16.11
CA SER A 132 10.60 -13.53 17.38
C SER A 132 10.01 -12.79 18.58
N VAL A 133 9.60 -13.54 19.59
CA VAL A 133 9.34 -12.99 20.94
C VAL A 133 10.67 -12.47 21.52
N GLY A 134 10.66 -11.27 22.08
CA GLY A 134 11.85 -10.52 22.49
C GLY A 134 12.69 -10.00 21.33
N GLY A 135 12.17 -10.02 20.10
CA GLY A 135 12.89 -9.62 18.90
C GLY A 135 13.14 -8.11 18.79
N THR A 136 14.02 -7.76 17.87
CA THR A 136 14.35 -6.36 17.50
C THR A 136 13.81 -6.02 16.11
N ALA A 137 13.74 -4.72 15.78
CA ALA A 137 13.36 -4.21 14.46
C ALA A 137 14.46 -4.39 13.40
N THR A 138 15.01 -5.59 13.28
CA THR A 138 16.01 -5.92 12.26
C THR A 138 15.31 -6.21 10.94
N ALA A 139 15.73 -5.56 9.86
CA ALA A 139 15.16 -5.78 8.54
C ALA A 139 15.27 -7.26 8.14
N ALA A 140 14.16 -7.82 7.68
CA ALA A 140 14.08 -9.17 7.18
C ALA A 140 13.03 -9.28 6.07
N ASP A 141 13.09 -10.36 5.30
CA ASP A 141 12.19 -10.55 4.17
C ASP A 141 10.81 -11.02 4.63
N PHE A 142 9.80 -10.25 4.26
CA PHE A 142 8.39 -10.54 4.45
C PHE A 142 7.70 -10.56 3.09
N VAL A 143 6.92 -11.60 2.83
CA VAL A 143 6.13 -11.73 1.61
C VAL A 143 4.65 -11.41 1.81
N ILE A 144 4.03 -10.88 0.77
CA ILE A 144 2.56 -10.71 0.72
C ILE A 144 1.91 -12.10 0.79
N PRO A 145 1.01 -12.38 1.76
CA PRO A 145 0.35 -13.68 1.88
C PRO A 145 -0.49 -14.08 0.65
N ASN A 146 -0.82 -15.37 0.52
CA ASN A 146 -1.77 -15.85 -0.49
C ASN A 146 -3.22 -15.57 -0.08
N VAL A 147 -4.10 -15.33 -1.06
CA VAL A 147 -5.55 -15.36 -0.85
C VAL A 147 -5.96 -16.78 -0.44
N GLY A 148 -6.86 -16.88 0.53
CA GLY A 148 -7.34 -18.13 1.13
C GLY A 148 -6.56 -18.58 2.36
N PHE A 149 -5.41 -17.96 2.66
CA PHE A 149 -4.68 -18.26 3.89
C PHE A 149 -5.36 -17.62 5.11
N SER A 150 -5.66 -18.42 6.15
CA SER A 150 -6.22 -17.94 7.43
C SER A 150 -7.38 -16.95 7.30
N GLY A 151 -8.24 -17.15 6.29
CA GLY A 151 -9.40 -16.30 6.05
C GLY A 151 -9.13 -15.02 5.23
N ILE A 152 -7.89 -14.78 4.77
CA ILE A 152 -7.57 -13.70 3.83
C ILE A 152 -8.39 -13.88 2.57
N ALA A 153 -9.21 -12.89 2.25
CA ALA A 153 -10.02 -12.85 1.05
C ALA A 153 -9.42 -11.85 0.04
N GLN A 154 -9.85 -11.95 -1.22
CA GLN A 154 -9.45 -11.01 -2.26
C GLN A 154 -9.83 -9.55 -1.90
N SER A 155 -10.96 -9.37 -1.20
CA SER A 155 -11.43 -8.06 -0.71
C SER A 155 -10.44 -7.34 0.20
N ASP A 156 -9.60 -8.08 0.90
CA ASP A 156 -8.58 -7.52 1.80
C ASP A 156 -7.47 -6.81 1.00
N TYR A 157 -7.22 -7.26 -0.23
CA TYR A 157 -6.30 -6.62 -1.16
C TYR A 157 -6.98 -5.57 -2.05
N ASP A 158 -8.23 -5.80 -2.43
CA ASP A 158 -9.00 -4.86 -3.26
C ASP A 158 -9.13 -3.48 -2.60
N THR A 159 -9.20 -3.44 -1.26
CA THR A 159 -9.23 -2.19 -0.47
C THR A 159 -7.98 -1.32 -0.69
N PHE A 160 -6.85 -1.93 -1.07
CA PHE A 160 -5.60 -1.23 -1.39
C PHE A 160 -5.36 -1.11 -2.90
N ASN A 161 -6.33 -1.48 -3.74
CA ASN A 161 -6.13 -1.65 -5.19
C ASN A 161 -4.94 -2.57 -5.53
N LEU A 162 -4.68 -3.56 -4.67
CA LEU A 162 -3.59 -4.50 -4.83
C LEU A 162 -4.10 -5.75 -5.53
N THR A 163 -3.41 -6.17 -6.58
CA THR A 163 -3.65 -7.43 -7.27
C THR A 163 -2.43 -8.33 -7.14
N LYS A 164 -2.66 -9.57 -6.68
CA LYS A 164 -1.63 -10.60 -6.53
C LYS A 164 -2.23 -11.98 -6.82
N ALA A 165 -1.56 -12.74 -7.69
CA ALA A 165 -1.85 -14.17 -7.84
C ALA A 165 -1.12 -14.98 -6.76
N ASN A 166 -1.71 -16.09 -6.32
CA ASN A 166 -1.10 -16.97 -5.32
C ASN A 166 0.25 -17.50 -5.80
N GLY A 167 1.27 -17.39 -4.95
CA GLY A 167 2.65 -17.79 -5.26
C GLY A 167 3.40 -16.90 -6.26
N ALA A 168 2.80 -15.83 -6.78
CA ALA A 168 3.47 -14.92 -7.69
C ALA A 168 4.62 -14.18 -6.99
N ALA A 169 5.72 -13.98 -7.71
CA ALA A 169 6.87 -13.21 -7.24
C ALA A 169 6.65 -11.69 -7.29
N THR A 170 5.55 -11.25 -7.89
CA THR A 170 5.20 -9.84 -8.08
C THR A 170 3.75 -9.58 -7.78
N ALA A 171 3.47 -8.37 -7.29
CA ALA A 171 2.13 -7.82 -7.15
C ALA A 171 2.05 -6.47 -7.88
N THR A 172 0.83 -6.05 -8.19
CA THR A 172 0.58 -4.71 -8.76
C THR A 172 -0.32 -3.90 -7.84
N ILE A 173 -0.04 -2.61 -7.72
CA ILE A 173 -0.88 -1.66 -6.98
C ILE A 173 -1.21 -0.49 -7.89
N ILE A 174 -2.46 -0.05 -7.91
CA ILE A 174 -2.91 1.11 -8.68
C ILE A 174 -3.26 2.26 -7.73
N TYR A 175 -2.55 3.37 -7.89
CA TYR A 175 -2.75 4.58 -7.10
C TYR A 175 -3.42 5.66 -7.96
N PRO A 176 -4.44 6.36 -7.45
CA PRO A 176 -4.95 7.56 -8.11
C PRO A 176 -3.92 8.69 -8.02
N LEU A 177 -3.84 9.52 -9.05
CA LEU A 177 -3.19 10.83 -8.95
C LEU A 177 -4.05 11.76 -8.10
N THR A 178 -3.43 12.70 -7.39
CA THR A 178 -4.17 13.75 -6.65
C THR A 178 -5.08 14.57 -7.56
N ALA A 179 -4.67 14.75 -8.81
CA ALA A 179 -5.49 15.24 -9.90
C ALA A 179 -5.06 14.60 -11.22
N SER A 180 -6.00 14.40 -12.15
CA SER A 180 -5.67 13.95 -13.49
C SER A 180 -4.71 14.94 -14.18
N TYR A 181 -3.71 14.40 -14.87
CA TYR A 181 -2.67 15.16 -15.55
C TYR A 181 -2.77 14.99 -17.07
N THR A 182 -2.78 16.10 -17.80
CA THR A 182 -2.71 16.11 -19.27
C THR A 182 -1.36 16.67 -19.70
N CYS A 183 -0.54 15.86 -20.37
CA CYS A 183 0.77 16.30 -20.88
C CYS A 183 0.57 17.29 -22.03
N LYS A 184 1.04 18.54 -21.86
CA LYS A 184 0.94 19.61 -22.86
C LYS A 184 2.25 19.87 -23.61
N GLY A 185 3.27 19.05 -23.38
CA GLY A 185 4.61 19.19 -23.98
C GLY A 185 5.63 19.90 -23.11
N ILE A 186 5.27 20.26 -21.88
CA ILE A 186 6.21 20.69 -20.85
C ILE A 186 6.57 19.46 -20.01
N MET A 187 7.86 19.28 -19.69
CA MET A 187 8.30 18.20 -18.81
C MET A 187 7.66 18.37 -17.43
N PRO A 188 6.85 17.41 -16.95
CA PRO A 188 6.16 17.56 -15.68
C PRO A 188 7.11 17.45 -14.48
N ARG A 189 6.67 17.99 -13.36
CA ARG A 189 7.17 17.65 -12.02
C ARG A 189 6.33 16.53 -11.46
N VAL A 190 6.98 15.47 -10.99
CA VAL A 190 6.36 14.37 -10.25
C VAL A 190 6.79 14.46 -8.79
N GLU A 191 5.84 14.48 -7.88
CA GLU A 191 6.05 14.42 -6.45
C GLU A 191 5.38 13.17 -5.87
N VAL A 192 6.14 12.42 -5.08
CA VAL A 192 5.66 11.19 -4.43
C VAL A 192 5.91 11.32 -2.94
N GLN A 193 4.85 11.16 -2.15
CA GLN A 193 4.89 11.14 -0.70
C GLN A 193 4.44 9.77 -0.20
N PHE A 194 5.26 9.17 0.64
CA PHE A 194 4.99 7.87 1.26
C PHE A 194 4.55 8.07 2.71
N ASP A 195 3.46 7.41 3.10
CA ASP A 195 3.05 7.26 4.48
C ASP A 195 3.06 5.77 4.84
N THR A 196 4.07 5.38 5.63
CA THR A 196 4.29 4.02 6.12
C THR A 196 3.70 3.79 7.51
N SER A 197 2.90 4.71 8.05
CA SER A 197 2.35 4.61 9.41
C SER A 197 1.58 3.32 9.70
N ALA A 198 0.99 2.71 8.67
CA ALA A 198 0.29 1.43 8.70
C ALA A 198 0.93 0.36 7.79
N GLY A 199 2.20 0.52 7.40
CA GLY A 199 2.88 -0.36 6.44
C GLY A 199 3.19 -1.77 6.96
N PHE A 200 2.99 -2.04 8.24
CA PHE A 200 3.23 -3.36 8.84
C PHE A 200 1.98 -3.88 9.54
N GLY A 201 1.52 -5.07 9.15
CA GLY A 201 0.35 -5.72 9.74
C GLY A 201 0.75 -6.92 10.61
N TYR A 202 0.04 -7.12 11.71
CA TYR A 202 0.26 -8.26 12.60
C TYR A 202 -1.04 -8.81 13.19
N VAL A 203 -1.07 -10.11 13.47
CA VAL A 203 -2.25 -10.76 14.03
C VAL A 203 -2.31 -10.49 15.52
N ALA A 204 -3.32 -9.73 15.95
CA ALA A 204 -3.52 -9.34 17.35
C ALA A 204 -4.30 -10.39 18.17
N GLY A 205 -4.32 -11.67 17.75
CA GLY A 205 -4.93 -12.74 18.53
C GLY A 205 -5.25 -14.01 17.75
N THR A 206 -4.65 -15.13 18.17
CA THR A 206 -5.33 -16.43 18.23
C THR A 206 -5.03 -17.02 19.60
N ALA A 207 -5.95 -17.80 20.17
CA ALA A 207 -5.93 -18.22 21.57
C ALA A 207 -4.54 -18.61 22.11
N ALA A 208 -4.15 -18.02 23.24
CA ALA A 208 -2.92 -18.31 23.97
C ALA A 208 -2.56 -19.81 23.97
N GLY A 209 -1.31 -20.12 23.63
CA GLY A 209 -0.73 -21.47 23.76
C GLY A 209 -0.71 -22.33 22.49
N VAL A 210 -1.06 -21.79 21.31
CA VAL A 210 -0.99 -22.52 20.03
C VAL A 210 0.20 -22.14 19.14
N GLY A 211 1.35 -21.70 19.69
CA GLY A 211 2.57 -21.52 18.89
C GLY A 211 2.45 -20.54 17.71
N THR A 212 1.51 -19.58 17.80
CA THR A 212 1.17 -18.58 16.77
C THR A 212 1.61 -17.16 17.13
N ALA A 213 2.47 -17.00 18.15
CA ALA A 213 2.98 -15.70 18.58
C ALA A 213 3.71 -14.97 17.45
N CYS A 214 3.62 -13.64 17.46
CA CYS A 214 4.35 -12.78 16.52
C CYS A 214 4.05 -13.03 15.04
N GLN A 215 2.81 -13.30 14.66
CA GLN A 215 2.43 -13.37 13.25
C GLN A 215 2.33 -11.98 12.60
N ALA A 216 3.00 -11.78 11.46
CA ALA A 216 3.03 -10.50 10.76
C ALA A 216 3.23 -10.61 9.23
N PHE A 217 2.95 -9.52 8.53
CA PHE A 217 2.99 -9.40 7.07
C PHE A 217 3.19 -7.94 6.64
N PRO A 218 3.69 -7.68 5.41
CA PRO A 218 3.80 -6.33 4.89
C PRO A 218 2.41 -5.83 4.45
N MET A 219 2.11 -4.56 4.71
CA MET A 219 0.89 -3.89 4.25
C MET A 219 1.23 -2.79 3.26
N PRO A 220 0.44 -2.59 2.19
CA PRO A 220 0.67 -1.50 1.26
C PRO A 220 0.72 -0.15 1.99
N PRO A 221 1.73 0.70 1.74
CA PRO A 221 1.76 2.06 2.27
C PRO A 221 0.67 2.91 1.61
N THR A 222 0.29 3.99 2.26
CA THR A 222 -0.47 5.06 1.59
C THR A 222 0.52 5.89 0.78
N ILE A 223 0.21 6.14 -0.49
CA ILE A 223 1.05 6.94 -1.40
C ILE A 223 0.22 8.07 -1.97
N THR A 224 0.75 9.29 -1.89
CA THR A 224 0.20 10.46 -2.57
C THR A 224 1.10 10.79 -3.75
N ILE A 225 0.51 10.81 -4.96
CA ILE A 225 1.24 11.10 -6.20
C ILE A 225 0.64 12.35 -6.84
N THR A 226 1.49 13.37 -7.03
CA THR A 226 1.10 14.62 -7.68
C THR A 226 1.94 14.81 -8.93
N VAL A 227 1.28 15.16 -10.04
CA VAL A 227 1.93 15.48 -11.31
C VAL A 227 1.46 16.86 -11.75
N THR A 228 2.39 17.79 -11.91
CA THR A 228 2.09 19.17 -12.32
C THR A 228 3.03 19.63 -13.40
N ASP A 229 2.60 20.64 -14.17
CA ASP A 229 3.56 21.41 -14.94
C ASP A 229 4.46 22.21 -13.96
N PRO A 230 5.75 22.42 -14.29
CA PRO A 230 6.73 23.04 -13.40
C PRO A 230 6.49 24.52 -13.10
#